data_AF-A0A329MV30-F1
#
_entry.id   AF-A0A329MV30-F1
#
_cell.length_a   1.000
_cell.length_b   1.000
_cell.length_c   1.000
_cell.angle_alpha   90.00
_cell.angle_beta   90.00
_cell.angle_gamma   90.00
#
_symmetry.space_group_name_H-M   'P 1'
#
loop_
_entity.id
_entity.type
_entity.pdbx_description
1 polymer ?
#
loop_
_entity_poly.entity_id
_entity_poly.type
_entity_poly.pdbx_seq_one_letter_code
_entity_poly.pdbx_strand_id
1 'polypeptide(L)'
;MIAFLAILTACSPEDGKDGIDGINGEQGIQGEPGQDGNANVVSRTFRFSQITWTRTTLFGTNYAVANLDIPEITRDIIDNGVVMVYGGFFWGQPWSALPISYNETGKTVNFSYGIATGGVTLRMHYADNDSPTFPGIPFRVVVIEGNAATDGDENRISNNNGGDAKESVYRELEQAGVDINNYNAIAKYYNLQD
;
A
#
# COMPACT_ATOMS: atom_id res chain seq x y z
N MET A 1 87.14 -30.59 -39.19
CA MET A 1 86.74 -29.79 -40.36
C MET A 1 85.24 -29.52 -40.20
N ILE A 2 84.85 -28.32 -39.77
CA ILE A 2 84.11 -27.32 -40.59
C ILE A 2 82.76 -27.92 -41.07
N ALA A 3 81.56 -27.41 -40.85
CA ALA A 3 80.98 -26.16 -40.34
C ALA A 3 79.46 -26.46 -40.17
N PHE A 4 78.79 -25.98 -39.12
CA PHE A 4 78.01 -24.73 -39.12
C PHE A 4 76.84 -24.72 -40.14
N LEU A 5 75.59 -24.84 -39.68
CA LEU A 5 74.67 -23.70 -39.50
C LEU A 5 73.21 -24.18 -39.34
N ALA A 6 72.57 -23.67 -38.28
CA ALA A 6 71.18 -23.85 -37.90
C ALA A 6 70.22 -23.02 -38.76
N ILE A 7 68.96 -23.47 -38.89
CA ILE A 7 67.76 -22.61 -38.76
C ILE A 7 66.64 -23.48 -38.14
N LEU A 8 66.31 -23.23 -36.88
CA LEU A 8 65.04 -23.58 -36.25
C LEU A 8 64.35 -22.25 -35.93
N THR A 9 63.29 -21.90 -36.66
CA THR A 9 62.48 -20.72 -36.39
C THR A 9 61.21 -21.12 -35.64
N ALA A 10 61.20 -20.74 -34.36
CA ALA A 10 60.11 -20.14 -33.59
C ALA A 10 58.71 -20.78 -33.64
N CYS A 11 58.31 -21.33 -32.49
CA CYS A 11 57.11 -20.84 -31.81
C CYS A 11 57.34 -20.96 -30.28
N SER A 12 57.49 -19.82 -29.62
CA SER A 12 57.56 -19.72 -28.17
C SER A 12 56.24 -20.20 -27.54
N PRO A 13 56.27 -21.04 -26.49
CA PRO A 13 55.11 -21.32 -25.66
C PRO A 13 55.11 -20.35 -24.47
N GLU A 14 55.00 -19.06 -24.72
CA GLU A 14 54.62 -18.09 -23.69
C GLU A 14 53.35 -17.40 -24.18
N ASP A 15 52.20 -17.83 -23.67
CA ASP A 15 51.38 -17.00 -22.79
C ASP A 15 49.99 -17.60 -22.59
N GLY A 16 49.69 -17.84 -21.32
CA GLY A 16 48.40 -18.30 -20.84
C GLY A 16 48.52 -18.60 -19.36
N LYS A 17 48.82 -17.57 -18.55
CA LYS A 17 48.53 -17.68 -17.12
C LYS A 17 47.01 -17.82 -17.01
N ASP A 18 46.55 -18.96 -16.49
CA ASP A 18 45.14 -19.18 -16.18
C ASP A 18 44.61 -17.96 -15.44
N GLY A 19 43.52 -17.38 -15.95
CA GLY A 19 42.85 -16.26 -15.32
C GLY A 19 42.45 -16.67 -13.91
N ILE A 20 42.88 -15.91 -12.92
CA ILE A 20 42.42 -16.06 -11.53
C ILE A 20 40.89 -16.00 -11.51
N ASP A 21 40.25 -17.07 -11.03
CA ASP A 21 38.80 -17.10 -10.82
C ASP A 21 38.40 -15.91 -9.95
N GLY A 22 37.50 -15.07 -10.47
CA GLY A 22 37.02 -13.89 -9.75
C GLY A 22 36.41 -14.30 -8.41
N ILE A 23 36.86 -13.66 -7.33
CA ILE A 23 36.26 -13.80 -6.00
C ILE A 23 34.76 -13.50 -6.11
N ASN A 24 33.91 -14.44 -5.71
CA ASN A 24 32.47 -14.22 -5.62
C ASN A 24 32.21 -13.00 -4.73
N GLY A 25 31.46 -12.03 -5.24
CA GLY A 25 31.07 -10.84 -4.49
C GLY A 25 30.33 -11.22 -3.20
N GLU A 26 30.58 -10.49 -2.13
CA GLU A 26 29.89 -10.70 -0.86
C GLU A 26 28.39 -10.48 -1.04
N GLN A 27 27.59 -11.32 -0.39
CA GLN A 27 26.13 -11.17 -0.41
C GLN A 27 25.78 -9.83 0.24
N GLY A 28 25.03 -8.99 -0.49
CA GLY A 28 24.60 -7.68 0.01
C GLY A 28 23.85 -7.79 1.33
N ILE A 29 24.03 -6.78 2.19
CA ILE A 29 23.32 -6.68 3.45
C ILE A 29 21.81 -6.71 3.22
N GLN A 30 21.09 -7.43 4.08
CA GLN A 30 19.63 -7.40 4.07
C GLN A 30 19.17 -5.97 4.35
N GLY A 31 18.24 -5.45 3.53
CA GLY A 31 17.66 -4.12 3.76
C GLY A 31 16.96 -4.04 5.11
N GLU A 32 16.94 -2.84 5.69
CA GLU A 32 16.23 -2.57 6.95
C GLU A 32 14.74 -2.93 6.80
N PRO A 33 14.12 -3.52 7.85
CA PRO A 33 12.68 -3.67 7.89
C PRO A 33 11.97 -2.33 7.62
N GLY A 34 10.90 -2.34 6.82
CA GLY A 34 10.05 -1.17 6.66
C GLY A 34 9.48 -0.72 8.01
N GLN A 35 9.24 0.59 8.19
CA GLN A 35 8.64 1.08 9.43
C GLN A 35 7.23 0.53 9.61
N ASP A 36 6.90 0.12 10.84
CA ASP A 36 5.56 -0.29 11.21
C ASP A 36 4.57 0.86 10.98
N GLY A 37 3.57 0.64 10.12
CA GLY A 37 2.49 1.59 9.92
C GLY A 37 1.49 1.54 11.08
N ASN A 38 1.33 2.62 11.83
CA ASN A 38 0.29 2.72 12.85
C ASN A 38 -1.04 3.16 12.22
N ALA A 39 -1.80 2.22 11.66
CA ALA A 39 -3.14 2.52 11.16
C ALA A 39 -4.07 2.83 12.35
N ASN A 40 -4.49 4.09 12.51
CA ASN A 40 -5.51 4.45 13.48
C ASN A 40 -6.88 3.97 12.96
N VAL A 41 -7.41 2.93 13.60
CA VAL A 41 -8.70 2.32 13.28
C VAL A 41 -9.71 2.59 14.41
N VAL A 42 -10.83 3.21 14.08
CA VAL A 42 -11.94 3.45 15.01
C VAL A 42 -13.19 2.73 14.53
N SER A 43 -13.87 2.03 15.44
CA SER A 43 -15.14 1.36 15.14
C SER A 43 -16.24 1.81 16.10
N ARG A 44 -17.36 2.32 15.55
CA ARG A 44 -18.56 2.71 16.31
C ARG A 44 -19.72 1.81 15.93
N THR A 45 -20.49 1.36 16.93
CA THR A 45 -21.72 0.59 16.72
C THR A 45 -22.92 1.35 17.25
N PHE A 46 -23.94 1.51 16.40
CA PHE A 46 -25.21 2.16 16.68
C PHE A 46 -26.28 1.10 16.80
N ARG A 47 -26.94 1.03 17.96
CA ARG A 47 -28.14 0.21 18.15
C ARG A 47 -29.31 0.88 17.44
N PHE A 48 -30.30 0.10 17.01
CA PHE A 48 -31.49 0.63 16.34
C PHE A 48 -32.19 1.74 17.16
N SER A 49 -32.18 1.63 18.49
CA SER A 49 -32.77 2.63 19.40
C SER A 49 -32.06 3.98 19.42
N GLN A 50 -30.84 4.06 18.88
CA GLN A 50 -30.04 5.29 18.79
C GLN A 50 -30.19 5.96 17.41
N ILE A 51 -30.94 5.36 16.49
CA ILE A 51 -31.03 5.79 15.10
C ILE A 51 -32.42 6.37 14.85
N THR A 52 -32.44 7.65 14.49
CA THR A 52 -33.66 8.34 14.09
C THR A 52 -33.78 8.34 12.58
N TRP A 53 -34.74 7.57 12.07
CA TRP A 53 -35.06 7.54 10.64
C TRP A 53 -36.09 8.60 10.27
N THR A 54 -35.93 9.16 9.08
CA THR A 54 -36.88 10.07 8.43
C THR A 54 -37.20 9.56 7.04
N ARG A 55 -38.37 9.92 6.51
CA ARG A 55 -38.69 9.67 5.10
C ARG A 55 -38.36 10.89 4.26
N THR A 56 -37.81 10.67 3.08
CA THR A 56 -37.56 11.74 2.11
C THR A 56 -37.67 11.20 0.69
N THR A 57 -37.93 12.08 -0.27
CA THR A 57 -37.92 11.75 -1.69
C THR A 57 -36.78 12.50 -2.34
N LEU A 58 -35.84 11.77 -2.96
CA LEU A 58 -34.68 12.36 -3.62
C LEU A 58 -34.63 11.83 -5.06
N PHE A 59 -34.63 12.74 -6.03
CA PHE A 59 -34.65 12.40 -7.46
C PHE A 59 -35.76 11.42 -7.86
N GLY A 60 -36.93 11.53 -7.22
CA GLY A 60 -38.08 10.65 -7.47
C GLY A 60 -38.06 9.33 -6.70
N THR A 61 -37.01 9.04 -5.95
CA THR A 61 -36.90 7.81 -5.14
C THR A 61 -37.27 8.08 -3.68
N ASN A 62 -38.16 7.26 -3.12
CA ASN A 62 -38.56 7.32 -1.72
C ASN A 62 -37.56 6.58 -0.84
N TYR A 63 -36.95 7.30 0.09
CA TYR A 63 -35.95 6.77 1.02
C TYR A 63 -36.44 6.82 2.47
N ALA A 64 -36.02 5.83 3.26
CA ALA A 64 -35.74 6.04 4.67
C ALA A 64 -34.28 6.49 4.81
N VAL A 65 -34.05 7.58 5.55
CA VAL A 65 -32.73 8.19 5.75
C VAL A 65 -32.47 8.41 7.23
N ALA A 66 -31.26 8.11 7.67
CA ALA A 66 -30.76 8.42 9.00
C ALA A 66 -29.34 8.99 8.92
N ASN A 67 -29.01 9.90 9.84
CA ASN A 67 -27.66 10.45 9.97
C ASN A 67 -27.02 9.92 11.26
N LEU A 68 -25.82 9.37 11.13
CA LEU A 68 -25.00 8.92 12.26
C LEU A 68 -23.89 9.95 12.50
N ASP A 69 -23.77 10.41 13.74
CA ASP A 69 -22.70 11.32 14.17
C ASP A 69 -21.41 10.54 14.39
N ILE A 70 -20.39 10.85 13.58
CA ILE A 70 -19.08 10.21 13.56
C ILE A 70 -18.01 11.31 13.48
N PRO A 71 -17.69 11.98 14.60
CA PRO A 71 -16.73 13.09 14.62
C PRO A 71 -15.33 12.69 14.13
N GLU A 72 -14.98 11.39 14.15
CA GLU A 72 -13.72 10.88 13.61
C GLU A 72 -13.62 10.97 12.09
N ILE A 73 -14.73 11.17 11.36
CA ILE A 73 -14.66 11.43 9.92
C ILE A 73 -14.21 12.88 9.73
N THR A 74 -12.91 13.11 9.78
CA THR A 74 -12.28 14.40 9.52
C THR A 74 -12.15 14.64 8.01
N ARG A 75 -11.64 15.82 7.61
CA ARG A 75 -11.33 16.08 6.20
C ARG A 75 -10.25 15.12 5.67
N ASP A 76 -9.25 14.81 6.48
CA ASP A 76 -8.16 13.91 6.10
C ASP A 76 -8.65 12.48 5.86
N ILE A 77 -9.64 12.02 6.64
CA ILE A 77 -10.33 10.74 6.38
C ILE A 77 -11.04 10.76 5.02
N ILE A 78 -11.71 11.86 4.67
CA ILE A 78 -12.43 11.98 3.39
C ILE A 78 -11.46 11.96 2.21
N ASP A 79 -10.30 12.61 2.36
CA ASP A 79 -9.36 12.79 1.27
C ASP A 79 -8.40 11.60 1.10
N ASN A 80 -8.00 10.95 2.20
CA ASN A 80 -6.96 9.91 2.18
C ASN A 80 -7.38 8.58 2.84
N GLY A 81 -8.40 8.60 3.70
CA GLY A 81 -8.81 7.44 4.50
C GLY A 81 -9.89 6.59 3.85
N VAL A 82 -10.44 5.67 4.65
CA VAL A 82 -11.60 4.87 4.26
C VAL A 82 -12.61 4.79 5.40
N VAL A 83 -13.88 4.89 5.03
CA VAL A 83 -15.02 4.68 5.92
C VAL A 83 -15.81 3.48 5.40
N MET A 84 -15.99 2.47 6.25
CA MET A 84 -16.77 1.27 5.94
C MET A 84 -18.00 1.21 6.83
N VAL A 85 -19.14 0.85 6.25
CA VAL A 85 -20.41 0.75 6.98
C VAL A 85 -20.98 -0.66 6.83
N TYR A 86 -21.40 -1.25 7.94
CA TYR A 86 -21.99 -2.58 8.02
C TYR A 86 -23.36 -2.53 8.68
N GLY A 87 -24.32 -3.27 8.13
CA GLY A 87 -25.63 -3.51 8.76
C GLY A 87 -25.67 -4.87 9.45
N GLY A 88 -26.18 -4.90 10.68
CA GLY A 88 -26.41 -6.14 11.42
C GLY A 88 -27.77 -6.74 11.07
N PHE A 89 -27.88 -7.35 9.90
CA PHE A 89 -29.12 -8.00 9.43
C PHE A 89 -29.41 -9.27 10.26
N PHE A 90 -30.66 -9.76 10.25
CA PHE A 90 -31.11 -10.95 10.99
C PHE A 90 -30.72 -10.95 12.49
N TRP A 91 -31.18 -9.96 13.24
CA TRP A 91 -30.88 -9.81 14.69
C TRP A 91 -29.41 -9.47 15.00
N GLY A 92 -28.70 -8.85 14.06
CA GLY A 92 -27.32 -8.40 14.26
C GLY A 92 -26.25 -9.34 13.71
N GLN A 93 -26.63 -10.44 13.04
CA GLN A 93 -25.71 -11.41 12.44
C GLN A 93 -26.28 -12.00 11.13
N PRO A 94 -25.53 -11.97 10.02
CA PRO A 94 -24.17 -11.45 9.88
C PRO A 94 -24.12 -9.92 9.78
N TRP A 95 -22.99 -9.35 10.16
CA TRP A 95 -22.62 -7.99 9.75
C TRP A 95 -22.32 -7.98 8.26
N SER A 96 -23.18 -7.35 7.48
CA SER A 96 -23.04 -7.28 6.02
C SER A 96 -22.59 -5.89 5.61
N ALA A 97 -21.55 -5.81 4.79
CA ALA A 97 -21.04 -4.54 4.26
C ALA A 97 -22.10 -3.86 3.38
N LEU A 98 -22.19 -2.54 3.48
CA LEU A 98 -22.99 -1.71 2.56
C LEU A 98 -22.10 -1.22 1.41
N PRO A 99 -22.67 -0.95 0.22
CA PRO A 99 -24.07 -1.13 -0.14
C PRO A 99 -24.46 -2.61 -0.26
N ILE A 100 -25.73 -2.91 0.00
CA ILE A 100 -26.29 -4.27 -0.13
C ILE A 100 -27.72 -4.21 -0.63
N SER A 101 -28.10 -5.24 -1.38
CA SER A 101 -29.47 -5.47 -1.82
C SER A 101 -29.90 -6.88 -1.45
N TYR A 102 -31.14 -7.04 -1.00
CA TYR A 102 -31.72 -8.35 -0.70
C TYR A 102 -33.24 -8.33 -0.94
N ASN A 103 -33.84 -9.52 -1.08
CA ASN A 103 -35.29 -9.65 -1.19
C ASN A 103 -35.92 -9.87 0.19
N GLU A 104 -36.99 -9.14 0.48
CA GLU A 104 -37.79 -9.31 1.68
C GLU A 104 -39.26 -9.14 1.33
N THR A 105 -40.08 -10.15 1.63
CA THR A 105 -41.54 -10.13 1.36
C THR A 105 -41.88 -9.77 -0.09
N GLY A 106 -41.10 -10.27 -1.06
CA GLY A 106 -41.31 -10.02 -2.49
C GLY A 106 -40.82 -8.66 -3.00
N LYS A 107 -40.22 -7.83 -2.13
CA LYS A 107 -39.63 -6.54 -2.49
C LYS A 107 -38.11 -6.60 -2.44
N THR A 108 -37.45 -5.93 -3.39
CA THR A 108 -36.01 -5.73 -3.31
C THR A 108 -35.72 -4.51 -2.44
N VAL A 109 -35.00 -4.73 -1.35
CA VAL A 109 -34.54 -3.71 -0.40
C VAL A 109 -33.11 -3.35 -0.73
N ASN A 110 -32.82 -2.06 -0.85
CA ASN A 110 -31.49 -1.54 -1.14
C ASN A 110 -31.01 -0.65 0.00
N PHE A 111 -29.83 -0.92 0.54
CA PHE A 111 -29.12 -0.06 1.48
C PHE A 111 -27.87 0.53 0.84
N SER A 112 -27.66 1.81 1.09
CA SER A 112 -26.45 2.54 0.72
C SER A 112 -26.10 3.56 1.80
N TYR A 113 -24.93 4.17 1.68
CA TYR A 113 -24.53 5.26 2.56
C TYR A 113 -23.73 6.31 1.80
N GLY A 114 -23.70 7.52 2.35
CA GLY A 114 -22.78 8.58 1.97
C GLY A 114 -22.00 9.03 3.20
N ILE A 115 -20.84 9.63 2.97
CA ILE A 115 -19.96 10.15 4.02
C ILE A 115 -19.76 11.65 3.83
N ALA A 116 -19.67 12.36 4.94
CA ALA A 116 -19.26 13.75 5.00
C ALA A 116 -18.47 13.96 6.29
N THR A 117 -17.76 15.08 6.40
CA THR A 117 -17.07 15.41 7.65
C THR A 117 -18.06 15.38 8.82
N GLY A 118 -17.70 14.64 9.87
CA GLY A 118 -18.49 14.46 11.07
C GLY A 118 -19.62 13.41 10.99
N GLY A 119 -19.84 12.72 9.86
CA GLY A 119 -20.93 11.75 9.84
C GLY A 119 -21.14 10.88 8.61
N VAL A 120 -22.06 9.93 8.79
CA VAL A 120 -22.53 8.99 7.75
C VAL A 120 -24.03 9.18 7.57
N THR A 121 -24.47 9.34 6.32
CA THR A 121 -25.90 9.30 5.96
C THR A 121 -26.24 7.91 5.43
N LEU A 122 -27.07 7.17 6.17
CA LEU A 122 -27.65 5.90 5.73
C LEU A 122 -28.86 6.15 4.83
N ARG A 123 -29.03 5.33 3.79
CA ARG A 123 -30.18 5.38 2.89
C ARG A 123 -30.70 3.99 2.61
N MET A 124 -32.00 3.82 2.74
CA MET A 124 -32.71 2.61 2.37
C MET A 124 -33.85 2.96 1.42
N HIS A 125 -34.03 2.21 0.34
CA HIS A 125 -35.21 2.31 -0.51
C HIS A 125 -35.66 0.93 -0.99
N TYR A 126 -36.92 0.83 -1.42
CA TYR A 126 -37.41 -0.33 -2.16
C TYR A 126 -37.30 -0.10 -3.67
N ALA A 127 -37.00 -1.16 -4.42
CA ALA A 127 -36.88 -1.08 -5.88
C ALA A 127 -38.22 -0.76 -6.58
N ASP A 128 -39.35 -1.08 -5.95
CA ASP A 128 -40.70 -0.71 -6.43
C ASP A 128 -41.07 0.75 -6.13
N ASN A 129 -40.19 1.49 -5.44
CA ASN A 129 -40.34 2.87 -5.01
C ASN A 129 -41.51 3.12 -4.04
N ASP A 130 -42.06 2.08 -3.41
CA ASP A 130 -43.00 2.27 -2.31
C ASP A 130 -42.31 2.96 -1.12
N SER A 131 -43.11 3.61 -0.28
CA SER A 131 -42.62 4.28 0.94
C SER A 131 -41.93 3.26 1.87
N PRO A 132 -40.63 3.41 2.18
CA PRO A 132 -39.92 2.43 2.98
C PRO A 132 -40.40 2.39 4.44
N THR A 133 -40.33 1.21 5.06
CA THR A 133 -40.41 1.09 6.52
C THR A 133 -39.07 1.47 7.15
N PHE A 134 -39.08 1.84 8.43
CA PHE A 134 -37.84 2.13 9.15
C PHE A 134 -37.20 0.83 9.63
N PRO A 135 -35.93 0.60 9.28
CA PRO A 135 -35.28 -0.65 9.63
C PRO A 135 -34.91 -0.68 11.12
N GLY A 136 -35.24 -1.78 11.78
CA GLY A 136 -34.94 -2.04 13.19
C GLY A 136 -33.62 -2.77 13.41
N ILE A 137 -32.56 -2.40 12.67
CA ILE A 137 -31.26 -3.09 12.71
C ILE A 137 -30.15 -2.17 13.25
N PRO A 138 -29.09 -2.73 13.88
CA PRO A 138 -27.91 -1.96 14.24
C PRO A 138 -26.99 -1.72 13.05
N PHE A 139 -26.17 -0.69 13.14
CA PHE A 139 -25.13 -0.36 12.15
C PHE A 139 -23.77 -0.23 12.82
N ARG A 140 -22.71 -0.62 12.11
CA ARG A 140 -21.32 -0.40 12.52
C ARG A 140 -20.62 0.46 11.48
N VAL A 141 -19.91 1.47 11.93
CA VAL A 141 -19.06 2.32 11.10
C VAL A 141 -17.61 2.08 11.53
N VAL A 142 -16.76 1.78 10.58
CA VAL A 142 -15.31 1.65 10.77
C VAL A 142 -14.64 2.78 10.00
N VAL A 143 -13.82 3.56 10.67
CA VAL A 143 -13.02 4.65 10.12
C VAL A 143 -11.57 4.25 10.20
N ILE A 144 -10.86 4.33 9.09
CA ILE A 144 -9.43 4.01 9.00
C ILE A 144 -8.74 5.22 8.39
N GLU A 145 -7.76 5.75 9.11
CA GLU A 145 -6.85 6.76 8.57
C GLU A 145 -6.02 6.18 7.43
N GLY A 146 -5.93 6.92 6.34
CA GLY A 146 -5.04 6.60 5.24
C GLY A 146 -3.92 7.62 5.18
N ASN A 147 -2.73 7.13 4.86
CA ASN A 147 -1.60 7.98 4.57
C ASN A 147 -1.72 8.41 3.11
N ALA A 148 -1.66 9.72 2.85
CA ALA A 148 -1.58 10.22 1.49
C ALA A 148 -0.38 9.55 0.79
N ALA A 149 -0.62 8.90 -0.34
CA ALA A 149 0.48 8.54 -1.23
C ALA A 149 1.05 9.86 -1.74
N THR A 150 2.23 10.26 -1.25
CA THR A 150 2.92 11.39 -1.83
C THR A 150 3.39 10.96 -3.21
N ASP A 151 3.19 11.77 -4.25
CA ASP A 151 3.68 11.50 -5.62
C ASP A 151 5.23 11.37 -5.71
N GLY A 152 5.94 11.44 -4.57
CA GLY A 152 7.35 11.09 -4.42
C GLY A 152 7.61 9.62 -4.02
N ASP A 153 6.58 8.81 -3.82
CA ASP A 153 6.67 7.36 -3.61
C ASP A 153 6.83 6.58 -4.94
N GLU A 154 7.52 7.15 -5.94
CA GLU A 154 8.14 6.35 -7.00
C GLU A 154 9.06 5.27 -6.40
N ASN A 155 9.46 5.41 -5.13
CA ASN A 155 10.20 4.40 -4.40
C ASN A 155 9.36 3.25 -3.79
N ARG A 156 8.02 3.27 -3.86
CA ARG A 156 7.20 2.09 -3.48
C ARG A 156 7.07 1.04 -4.59
N ILE A 157 7.48 1.37 -5.82
CA ILE A 157 7.53 0.44 -6.96
C ILE A 157 8.99 0.07 -7.35
N SER A 158 10.01 0.66 -6.72
CA SER A 158 11.42 0.39 -7.05
C SER A 158 12.02 -0.86 -6.38
N ASN A 159 11.22 -1.68 -5.69
CA ASN A 159 11.62 -2.99 -5.17
C ASN A 159 11.81 -4.05 -6.27
N ASN A 160 12.30 -3.66 -7.44
CA ASN A 160 12.91 -4.54 -8.42
C ASN A 160 13.90 -3.73 -9.28
N ASN A 161 15.18 -3.81 -8.90
CA ASN A 161 16.37 -3.48 -9.67
C ASN A 161 16.65 -2.00 -9.99
N GLY A 162 17.52 -1.38 -9.18
CA GLY A 162 18.51 -0.41 -9.68
C GLY A 162 18.63 0.94 -8.98
N GLY A 163 17.70 1.29 -8.08
CA GLY A 163 17.72 2.59 -7.37
C GLY A 163 18.57 2.60 -6.09
N ASP A 164 18.49 1.55 -5.28
CA ASP A 164 19.05 1.53 -3.91
C ASP A 164 20.55 1.22 -3.83
N ALA A 165 21.15 0.61 -4.86
CA ALA A 165 22.56 0.20 -4.81
C ALA A 165 23.53 1.39 -4.78
N LYS A 166 23.15 2.54 -5.37
CA LYS A 166 24.01 3.74 -5.35
C LYS A 166 24.02 4.38 -3.97
N GLU A 167 22.84 4.50 -3.37
CA GLU A 167 22.67 5.09 -2.03
C GLU A 167 23.32 4.21 -0.95
N SER A 168 23.25 2.88 -1.08
CA SER A 168 23.94 1.96 -0.16
C SER A 168 25.47 2.09 -0.27
N VAL A 169 26.01 2.17 -1.49
CA VAL A 169 27.45 2.33 -1.73
C VAL A 169 27.95 3.68 -1.22
N TYR A 170 27.18 4.76 -1.39
CA TYR A 170 27.57 6.06 -0.83
C TYR A 170 27.60 6.05 0.70
N ARG A 171 26.62 5.41 1.35
CA ARG A 171 26.61 5.29 2.81
C ARG A 171 27.76 4.45 3.36
N GLU A 172 28.11 3.35 2.69
CA GLU A 172 29.25 2.51 3.05
C GLU A 172 30.56 3.31 2.98
N LEU A 173 30.77 4.04 1.88
CA LEU A 173 31.95 4.88 1.69
C LEU A 173 32.01 6.04 2.69
N GLU A 174 30.89 6.71 2.97
CA GLU A 174 30.81 7.77 3.98
C GLU A 174 31.10 7.24 5.40
N GLN A 175 30.56 6.08 5.77
CA GLN A 175 30.84 5.44 7.07
C GLN A 175 32.30 5.00 7.20
N ALA A 176 32.91 4.57 6.10
CA ALA A 176 34.34 4.27 6.03
C ALA A 176 35.22 5.53 5.98
N GLY A 177 34.63 6.73 5.95
CA GLY A 177 35.36 7.99 5.86
C GLY A 177 36.05 8.20 4.51
N VAL A 178 35.57 7.52 3.47
CA VAL A 178 36.09 7.61 2.10
C VAL A 178 35.43 8.81 1.41
N ASP A 179 36.26 9.72 0.89
CA ASP A 179 35.77 10.84 0.09
C ASP A 179 35.25 10.34 -1.26
N ILE A 180 33.92 10.34 -1.39
CA ILE A 180 33.19 9.88 -2.59
C ILE A 180 33.45 10.74 -3.84
N ASN A 181 34.04 11.93 -3.69
CA ASN A 181 34.41 12.79 -4.82
C ASN A 181 35.85 12.51 -5.30
N ASN A 182 36.59 11.65 -4.61
CA ASN A 182 37.98 11.31 -4.92
C ASN A 182 38.09 9.88 -5.46
N TYR A 183 38.28 9.77 -6.78
CA TYR A 183 38.45 8.48 -7.47
C TYR A 183 39.54 7.60 -6.84
N ASN A 184 40.69 8.18 -6.44
CA ASN A 184 41.79 7.41 -5.86
C ASN A 184 41.44 6.87 -4.47
N ALA A 185 40.60 7.58 -3.71
CA ALA A 185 40.13 7.14 -2.39
C ALA A 185 39.17 5.95 -2.53
N ILE A 186 38.26 6.01 -3.49
CA ILE A 186 37.34 4.91 -3.81
C ILE A 186 38.10 3.70 -4.34
N ALA A 187 39.02 3.91 -5.30
CA ALA A 187 39.84 2.84 -5.86
C ALA A 187 40.70 2.14 -4.80
N LYS A 188 41.22 2.90 -3.83
CA LYS A 188 41.96 2.33 -2.69
C LYS A 188 41.06 1.49 -1.79
N TYR A 189 39.84 1.96 -1.50
CA TYR A 189 38.89 1.26 -0.64
C TYR A 189 38.51 -0.11 -1.21
N TYR A 190 38.29 -0.19 -2.52
CA TYR A 190 37.96 -1.43 -3.22
C TYR A 190 39.18 -2.22 -3.73
N ASN A 191 40.41 -1.83 -3.37
CA ASN A 191 41.66 -2.45 -3.85
C ASN A 191 41.75 -2.56 -5.39
N LEU A 192 41.28 -1.53 -6.10
CA LEU A 192 41.28 -1.44 -7.56
C LEU A 192 42.52 -0.74 -8.14
N GLN A 193 43.61 -0.66 -7.36
CA GLN A 193 44.86 -0.04 -7.79
C GLN A 193 45.79 -1.15 -8.31
N ASP A 194 46.24 -1.03 -9.57
CA ASP A 194 47.27 -1.89 -10.17
C ASP A 194 48.64 -1.76 -9.47
#